data_AF-A0AAU1RWR2-F1
#
_entry.id   AF-A0AAU1RWR2-F1
#
_cell.length_a   1.000
_cell.length_b   1.000
_cell.length_c   1.000
_cell.angle_alpha   90.00
_cell.angle_beta   90.00
_cell.angle_gamma   90.00
#
_symmetry.space_group_name_H-M   'P 1'
#
loop_
_entity.id
_entity.type
_entity.pdbx_description
1 polymer ?
#
loop_
_entity_poly.entity_id
_entity_poly.type
_entity_poly.pdbx_seq_one_letter_code
_entity_poly.pdbx_strand_id
1 'polypeptide(L)'
;MRARRITEIAPEALLLHLNAFHHGITAGLSQHPRAAGRKQSTARNPPERLRDQAHAVLRFADDLRHVSFTNHCGERALRPVKPQLKISGCH
;
A
#
# COMPACT_ATOMS: atom_id res chain seq x y z
N MET A 1 2.16 20.76 -16.43
CA MET A 1 1.35 19.76 -17.16
C MET A 1 0.24 19.27 -16.23
N ARG A 2 -1.04 19.57 -16.50
CA ARG A 2 -2.14 19.01 -15.69
C ARG A 2 -2.30 17.55 -16.11
N ALA A 3 -2.05 16.61 -15.19
CA ALA A 3 -2.34 15.21 -15.40
C ALA A 3 -3.82 15.07 -15.79
N ARG A 4 -4.09 14.32 -16.87
CA ARG A 4 -5.45 13.96 -17.30
C ARG A 4 -6.15 13.33 -16.08
N ARG A 5 -7.21 13.97 -15.58
CA ARG A 5 -7.99 13.41 -14.47
C ARG A 5 -8.75 12.20 -15.02
N ILE A 6 -8.26 11.01 -14.69
CA ILE A 6 -9.01 9.77 -14.89
C ILE A 6 -10.13 9.79 -13.85
N THR A 7 -11.37 9.83 -14.31
CA THR A 7 -12.56 9.88 -13.43
C THR A 7 -13.13 8.49 -13.14
N GLU A 8 -12.70 7.49 -13.92
CA GLU A 8 -13.20 6.12 -13.85
C GLU A 8 -12.12 5.15 -14.36
N ILE A 9 -12.03 3.97 -13.75
CA ILE A 9 -11.19 2.87 -14.22
C ILE A 9 -12.13 1.87 -14.90
N ALA A 10 -11.76 1.41 -16.09
CA ALA A 10 -12.53 0.41 -16.80
C ALA A 10 -12.70 -0.87 -15.94
N PRO A 11 -13.92 -1.44 -15.81
CA PRO A 11 -14.19 -2.54 -14.90
C PRO A 11 -13.26 -3.76 -15.10
N GLU A 12 -12.95 -4.11 -16.34
CA GLU A 12 -12.06 -5.21 -16.69
C GLU A 12 -10.62 -4.96 -16.24
N ALA A 13 -10.14 -3.72 -16.36
CA ALA A 13 -8.84 -3.33 -15.89
C ALA A 13 -8.81 -3.37 -14.36
N LEU A 14 -9.85 -2.86 -13.69
CA LEU A 14 -9.96 -2.89 -12.24
C LEU A 14 -9.92 -4.34 -11.72
N LEU A 15 -10.74 -5.23 -12.29
CA LEU A 15 -10.79 -6.64 -11.90
C LEU A 15 -9.45 -7.35 -12.08
N LEU A 16 -8.75 -7.10 -13.20
CA LEU A 16 -7.42 -7.67 -13.44
C LEU A 16 -6.44 -7.30 -12.32
N HIS A 17 -6.39 -6.01 -11.95
CA HIS A 17 -5.45 -5.52 -10.95
C HIS A 17 -5.82 -5.96 -9.53
N LEU A 18 -7.12 -6.00 -9.20
CA LEU A 18 -7.60 -6.53 -7.92
C LEU A 18 -7.23 -8.01 -7.77
N ASN A 19 -7.45 -8.81 -8.82
CA ASN A 19 -7.08 -10.22 -8.80
C ASN A 19 -5.56 -10.40 -8.62
N ALA A 20 -4.75 -9.67 -9.40
CA ALA A 20 -3.29 -9.72 -9.27
C ALA A 20 -2.82 -9.32 -7.87
N PHE A 21 -3.42 -8.29 -7.27
CA PHE A 21 -3.12 -7.85 -5.90
C PHE A 21 -3.41 -8.94 -4.87
N HIS A 22 -4.61 -9.52 -4.88
CA HIS A 22 -4.99 -10.57 -3.94
C HIS A 22 -4.22 -11.88 -4.16
N HIS A 23 -3.94 -12.23 -5.41
CA HIS A 23 -3.14 -13.39 -5.75
C HIS A 23 -1.70 -13.25 -5.26
N GLY A 24 -1.07 -12.10 -5.47
CA GLY A 24 0.27 -11.80 -4.99
C GLY A 24 0.39 -11.88 -3.47
N ILE A 25 -0.60 -11.36 -2.73
CA ILE A 25 -0.67 -11.50 -1.26
C ILE A 25 -0.75 -12.97 -0.87
N THR A 26 -1.63 -13.73 -1.52
CA THR A 26 -1.85 -15.15 -1.22
C THR A 26 -0.57 -15.96 -1.45
N ALA A 27 0.09 -15.74 -2.60
CA ALA A 27 1.37 -16.38 -2.93
C ALA A 27 2.49 -15.99 -1.94
N GLY A 28 2.55 -14.72 -1.52
CA GLY A 28 3.53 -14.27 -0.53
C GLY A 28 3.31 -14.91 0.86
N LEU A 29 2.04 -15.01 1.29
CA LEU A 29 1.70 -15.65 2.57
C LEU A 29 1.90 -17.16 2.55
N SER A 30 1.77 -17.82 1.40
CA SER A 30 2.04 -19.25 1.26
C SER A 30 3.54 -19.56 1.23
N GLN A 31 4.36 -18.70 0.61
CA GLN A 31 5.83 -18.81 0.63
C GLN A 31 6.44 -18.51 2.01
N HIS A 32 5.76 -17.69 2.81
CA HIS A 32 6.20 -17.31 4.15
C HIS A 32 5.12 -17.64 5.19
N PRO A 33 4.83 -18.93 5.46
CA PRO A 33 3.81 -19.34 6.42
C PRO A 33 4.14 -18.89 7.85
N ARG A 34 3.14 -18.91 8.75
CA ARG A 34 3.40 -18.60 10.16
C ARG A 34 4.28 -19.68 10.77
N ALA A 35 5.35 -19.26 11.43
CA ALA A 35 6.15 -20.12 12.28
C ALA A 35 5.52 -20.19 13.69
N ALA A 36 5.79 -21.26 14.43
CA ALA A 36 5.43 -21.34 15.84
C ALA A 36 6.21 -20.29 16.66
N GLY A 37 5.52 -19.65 17.61
CA GLY A 37 6.12 -18.65 18.49
C GLY A 37 6.19 -17.23 17.90
N ARG A 38 6.88 -16.34 18.62
CA ARG A 38 6.89 -14.89 18.33
C ARG A 38 7.72 -14.51 17.10
N LYS A 39 8.73 -15.30 16.74
CA LYS A 39 9.65 -14.98 15.65
C LYS A 39 9.06 -15.40 14.30
N GLN A 40 8.75 -14.43 13.46
CA GLN A 40 8.24 -14.64 12.10
C GLN A 40 9.31 -14.23 11.06
N SER A 41 9.18 -14.73 9.83
CA SER A 41 10.03 -14.28 8.71
C SER A 41 9.77 -12.80 8.42
N THR A 42 10.81 -11.99 8.27
CA THR A 42 10.69 -10.58 7.87
C THR A 42 9.96 -10.43 6.53
N ALA A 43 10.12 -11.40 5.63
CA ALA A 43 9.45 -11.42 4.32
C ALA A 43 7.94 -11.66 4.40
N ARG A 44 7.42 -12.10 5.55
CA ARG A 44 5.98 -12.20 5.81
C ARG A 44 5.33 -10.83 6.05
N ASN A 45 6.08 -9.86 6.56
CA ASN A 45 5.53 -8.57 6.97
C ASN A 45 4.85 -7.81 5.81
N PRO A 46 5.46 -7.67 4.61
CA PRO A 46 4.80 -6.95 3.52
C PRO A 46 3.46 -7.56 3.08
N PRO A 47 3.33 -8.86 2.73
CA PRO A 47 2.05 -9.42 2.31
C PRO A 47 1.02 -9.44 3.46
N GLU A 48 1.44 -9.62 4.71
CA GLU A 48 0.53 -9.54 5.86
C GLU A 48 -0.01 -8.12 6.04
N ARG A 49 0.84 -7.09 5.94
CA ARG A 49 0.37 -5.68 6.01
C ARG A 49 -0.49 -5.28 4.82
N LEU A 50 -0.16 -5.73 3.62
CA LEU A 50 -0.97 -5.46 2.42
C LEU A 50 -2.36 -6.10 2.54
N ARG A 51 -2.46 -7.31 3.08
CA ARG A 51 -3.74 -7.94 3.42
C ARG A 51 -4.51 -7.11 4.44
N ASP A 52 -3.88 -6.80 5.56
CA ASP A 52 -4.53 -6.14 6.69
C ASP A 52 -4.93 -4.68 6.39
N GLN A 53 -4.28 -4.05 5.40
CA GLN A 53 -4.53 -2.67 4.97
C GLN A 53 -5.06 -2.58 3.54
N ALA A 54 -5.58 -3.67 2.97
CA ALA A 54 -6.00 -3.75 1.57
C ALA A 54 -6.95 -2.60 1.18
N HIS A 55 -7.94 -2.30 2.03
CA HIS A 55 -8.88 -1.18 1.80
C HIS A 55 -8.16 0.18 1.69
N ALA A 56 -7.16 0.44 2.53
CA ALA A 56 -6.41 1.69 2.48
C ALA A 56 -5.50 1.75 1.25
N VAL A 57 -4.88 0.63 0.87
CA VAL A 57 -4.01 0.53 -0.31
C VAL A 57 -4.82 0.70 -1.61
N LEU A 58 -6.00 0.08 -1.71
CA LEU A 58 -6.82 0.09 -2.91
C LEU A 58 -7.78 1.28 -2.99
N ARG A 59 -7.79 2.17 -1.99
CA ARG A 59 -8.69 3.33 -1.92
C ARG A 59 -8.62 4.22 -3.16
N PHE A 60 -7.47 4.30 -3.83
CA PHE A 60 -7.34 5.08 -5.08
C PHE A 60 -8.21 4.53 -6.22
N ALA A 61 -8.59 3.24 -6.18
CA ALA A 61 -9.41 2.61 -7.20
C ALA A 61 -10.91 2.90 -7.01
N ASP A 62 -11.35 3.05 -5.76
CA ASP A 62 -12.75 3.33 -5.42
C ASP A 62 -13.04 4.83 -5.21
N ASP A 63 -12.01 5.63 -4.91
CA ASP A 63 -12.12 7.04 -4.55
C ASP A 63 -11.15 7.94 -5.35
N LEU A 64 -11.27 7.86 -6.68
CA LEU A 64 -10.42 8.56 -7.65
C LEU A 64 -10.45 10.10 -7.54
N ARG A 65 -11.49 10.66 -6.91
CA ARG A 65 -11.67 12.11 -6.77
C ARG A 65 -10.89 12.67 -5.59
N HIS A 66 -10.80 11.92 -4.50
CA HIS A 66 -10.17 12.38 -3.25
C HIS A 66 -8.79 11.76 -3.02
N VAL A 67 -8.54 10.56 -3.54
CA VAL A 67 -7.27 9.85 -3.36
C VAL A 67 -6.45 9.94 -4.63
N SER A 68 -5.30 10.61 -4.52
CA SER A 68 -4.31 10.68 -5.60
C SER A 68 -3.67 9.31 -5.82
N PHE A 69 -3.46 8.93 -7.09
CA PHE A 69 -2.65 7.76 -7.45
C PHE A 69 -1.16 7.92 -7.07
N THR A 70 -0.71 9.16 -6.84
CA THR A 70 0.67 9.45 -6.44
C THR A 70 0.78 9.69 -4.94
N ASN A 71 1.89 9.25 -4.35
CA ASN A 71 2.21 9.48 -2.94
C ASN A 71 2.65 10.92 -2.64
N HIS A 72 2.70 11.82 -3.64
CA HIS A 72 3.34 13.13 -3.55
C HIS A 72 2.79 14.00 -2.41
N CYS A 73 1.47 14.01 -2.19
CA CYS A 73 0.85 14.76 -1.09
C CYS A 73 1.26 14.18 0.27
N GLY A 74 1.23 12.85 0.40
CA GLY A 74 1.66 12.17 1.63
C GLY A 74 3.14 12.42 1.92
N GLU A 75 4.01 12.28 0.92
CA GLU A 75 5.43 12.58 1.07
C GLU A 75 5.68 14.04 1.46
N ARG A 76 5.00 14.99 0.80
CA ARG A 76 5.12 16.42 1.15
C ARG A 76 4.72 16.70 2.59
N ALA A 77 3.67 16.06 3.09
CA ALA A 77 3.25 16.19 4.48
C ALA A 77 4.26 15.60 5.48
N LEU A 78 4.94 14.50 5.11
CA LEU A 78 5.94 13.84 5.96
C LEU A 78 7.34 14.48 5.89
N ARG A 79 7.67 15.18 4.79
CA ARG A 79 8.97 15.83 4.57
C ARG A 79 9.44 16.72 5.72
N PRO A 80 8.62 17.58 6.36
CA PRO A 80 9.08 18.41 7.47
C PRO A 80 9.34 17.61 8.75
N VAL A 81 8.57 16.55 9.01
CA VAL A 81 8.68 15.73 10.24
C VAL A 81 9.88 14.78 10.19
N LYS A 82 10.20 14.25 9.01
CA LYS A 82 11.24 13.23 8.84
C LYS A 82 12.65 13.69 9.29
N PRO A 83 13.11 14.92 8.99
CA PRO A 83 14.34 15.49 9.56
C PRO A 83 14.23 15.70 11.07
N GLN A 84 13.08 16.17 11.57
CA GLN A 84 12.89 16.47 12.99
C GLN A 84 13.01 15.20 13.85
N LEU A 85 12.42 14.08 13.41
CA LEU A 85 12.60 12.77 14.04
C LEU A 85 14.07 12.35 14.06
N LYS A 86 14.77 12.51 12.94
CA LYS A 86 16.20 12.14 12.81
C LYS A 86 17.11 12.96 13.72
N ILE A 87 16.77 14.23 13.97
CA ILE A 87 17.53 15.14 14.85
C ILE A 87 17.18 14.91 16.33
N SER A 88 15.89 14.71 16.63
CA SER A 88 15.42 14.56 18.02
C SER A 88 15.88 13.27 18.71
N GLY A 89 16.24 12.23 17.96
CA GLY A 89 16.68 10.95 18.52
C GLY A 89 15.58 10.17 19.25
N CYS A 90 14.34 10.67 19.31
CA CYS A 90 13.20 9.95 19.86
C CYS A 90 12.76 8.86 18.89
N HIS A 91 13.32 7.67 19.09
CA HIS A 91 12.85 6.40 18.54
C HIS A 91 12.27 5.54 19.66
#